data_AF-A0A399SUS0-F1
#
_entry.id   AF-A0A399SUS0-F1
#
_cell.length_a   1.000
_cell.length_b   1.000
_cell.length_c   1.000
_cell.angle_alpha   90.00
_cell.angle_beta   90.00
_cell.angle_gamma   90.00
#
_symmetry.space_group_name_H-M   'P 1'
#
loop_
_entity.id
_entity.type
_entity.pdbx_description
1 polymer ?
#
loop_
_entity_poly.entity_id
_entity_poly.type
_entity_poly.pdbx_seq_one_letter_code
_entity_poly.pdbx_strand_id
1 'polypeptide(L)'
;MERRKIRESKFRIASILDFSRISFLAIAMAVILFASSCDDEESGSLPATTTIEVTDITDVDAVVSGVVTSNGGSKMLAIGICWTTEDTEPTVDDNYEPVGEYTKEGILEEDWNYSITLDELTAKTDYKVRAYAANEAGLSYGETIAFTTKAGKTFHTLTPDMLETYTQEIWEGPKESLVDGDFSTFWHSAWSNDEGAEVMPLPHYVQITFSEAKYIGGFNFWTRSASARGIDPAQFDVQISSDGVEYTTVWTSTRFDAKVRPDANQLKLDKNYSSKYFRIRILDTRTTGQMFTTMSELQVFEDGLLPY
;
A
#
# COMPACT_ATOMS: atom_id res chain seq x y z
N MET A 1 50.39 49.52 -14.31
CA MET A 1 50.28 48.74 -15.55
C MET A 1 50.21 47.27 -15.15
N GLU A 2 48.98 46.77 -15.14
CA GLU A 2 48.50 45.62 -14.37
C GLU A 2 48.72 44.32 -15.14
N ARG A 3 49.40 43.33 -14.53
CA ARG A 3 49.64 42.01 -15.14
C ARG A 3 48.41 41.12 -14.93
N ARG A 4 47.61 40.95 -15.99
CA ARG A 4 46.48 40.01 -16.06
C ARG A 4 47.00 38.57 -15.94
N LYS A 5 46.66 37.88 -14.84
CA LYS A 5 46.82 36.42 -14.70
C LYS A 5 45.74 35.73 -15.55
N ILE A 6 46.17 34.90 -16.49
CA ILE A 6 45.32 33.97 -17.23
C ILE A 6 44.90 32.87 -16.26
N ARG A 7 43.60 32.69 -16.05
CA ARG A 7 43.01 31.62 -15.24
C ARG A 7 42.67 30.48 -16.18
N GLU A 8 43.44 29.39 -16.13
CA GLU A 8 43.12 28.15 -16.83
C GLU A 8 41.82 27.58 -16.29
N SER A 9 40.80 27.48 -17.15
CA SER A 9 39.55 26.80 -16.86
C SER A 9 39.75 25.30 -17.01
N LYS A 10 39.81 24.57 -15.90
CA LYS A 10 39.68 23.11 -15.87
C LYS A 10 38.29 22.74 -16.40
N PHE A 11 38.23 22.31 -17.66
CA PHE A 11 37.08 21.59 -18.20
C PHE A 11 36.99 20.25 -17.44
N ARG A 12 36.03 20.16 -16.51
CA ARG A 12 35.58 18.88 -15.95
C ARG A 12 34.68 18.26 -17.00
N ILE A 13 35.15 17.17 -17.62
CA ILE A 13 34.28 16.26 -18.37
C ILE A 13 33.36 15.64 -17.32
N ALA A 14 32.11 16.11 -17.27
CA ALA A 14 31.07 15.44 -16.50
C ALA A 14 30.78 14.11 -17.20
N SER A 15 31.06 13.02 -16.49
CA SER A 15 30.61 11.66 -16.80
C SER A 15 29.09 11.65 -16.81
N ILE A 16 28.47 11.81 -17.99
CA ILE A 16 27.04 11.63 -18.23
C ILE A 16 26.80 10.15 -18.57
N LEU A 17 27.15 9.27 -17.64
CA LEU A 17 26.74 7.88 -17.65
C LEU A 17 26.41 7.54 -16.20
N ASP A 18 25.11 7.55 -15.91
CA ASP A 18 24.59 6.97 -14.69
C ASP A 18 24.62 5.45 -14.86
N PHE A 19 25.65 4.81 -14.30
CA PHE A 19 25.86 3.37 -14.38
C PHE A 19 24.79 2.56 -13.64
N SER A 20 23.93 3.20 -12.85
CA SER A 20 22.83 2.53 -12.13
C SER A 20 21.71 2.02 -13.04
N ARG A 21 21.68 2.45 -14.31
CA ARG A 21 20.67 2.07 -15.31
C ARG A 21 21.25 1.48 -16.59
N ILE A 22 22.49 0.97 -16.55
CA ILE A 22 22.98 0.18 -17.68
C ILE A 22 22.28 -1.18 -17.61
N SER A 23 21.29 -1.36 -18.47
CA SER A 23 20.59 -2.63 -18.64
C SER A 23 21.60 -3.71 -19.00
N PHE A 24 21.93 -4.59 -18.04
CA PHE A 24 22.75 -5.79 -18.27
C PHE A 24 22.16 -6.67 -19.38
N LEU A 25 20.84 -6.58 -19.59
CA LEU A 25 20.13 -7.20 -20.70
C LEU A 25 20.55 -6.63 -22.06
N ALA A 26 20.76 -5.32 -22.18
CA ALA A 26 21.27 -4.70 -23.42
C ALA A 26 22.73 -5.09 -23.71
N ILE A 27 23.54 -5.34 -22.67
CA ILE A 27 24.89 -5.88 -22.81
C ILE A 27 24.83 -7.36 -23.24
N ALA A 28 23.97 -8.17 -22.63
CA ALA A 28 23.76 -9.56 -23.01
C ALA A 28 23.31 -9.68 -24.48
N MET A 29 22.37 -8.83 -24.93
CA MET A 29 21.96 -8.78 -26.33
C MET A 29 23.07 -8.30 -27.29
N ALA A 30 23.95 -7.38 -26.87
CA ALA A 30 25.05 -6.90 -27.70
C ALA A 30 26.19 -7.94 -27.86
N VAL A 31 26.40 -8.82 -26.87
CA VAL A 31 27.39 -9.91 -26.94
C VAL A 31 27.00 -10.96 -27.99
N ILE A 32 25.69 -11.17 -28.21
CA ILE A 32 25.16 -12.10 -29.23
C ILE A 32 25.57 -11.68 -30.66
N LEU A 33 25.88 -10.40 -30.92
CA LEU A 33 26.23 -9.90 -32.25
C LEU A 33 27.73 -10.00 -32.63
N PHE A 34 28.63 -10.42 -31.72
CA PHE A 34 30.09 -10.40 -31.98
C PHE A 34 30.80 -11.76 -31.96
N ALA A 35 30.11 -12.87 -31.64
CA ALA A 35 30.73 -14.20 -31.60
C ALA A 35 30.38 -15.03 -32.84
N SER A 36 30.85 -14.61 -34.03
CA SER A 36 30.93 -15.48 -35.20
C SER A 36 32.41 -15.75 -35.54
N SER A 37 33.11 -16.44 -34.64
CA SER A 37 34.43 -17.00 -34.91
C SER A 37 34.38 -18.46 -34.47
N CYS A 38 34.36 -19.37 -35.44
CA CYS A 38 34.28 -20.81 -35.25
C CYS A 38 35.35 -21.32 -34.28
N ASP A 39 34.88 -21.87 -33.16
CA ASP A 39 35.33 -23.13 -32.60
C ASP A 39 34.05 -23.88 -32.17
N ASP A 40 34.02 -25.21 -32.33
CA ASP A 40 32.86 -26.07 -32.01
C ASP A 40 32.64 -26.10 -30.48
N GLU A 41 32.13 -25.00 -29.93
CA GLU A 41 31.61 -24.89 -28.57
C GLU A 41 30.25 -25.60 -28.53
N GLU A 42 30.00 -26.39 -27.49
CA GLU A 42 28.73 -27.09 -27.26
C GLU A 42 27.60 -26.05 -27.17
N SER A 43 26.90 -25.78 -28.29
CA SER A 43 25.91 -24.70 -28.33
C SER A 43 24.72 -25.10 -27.46
N GLY A 44 24.58 -24.46 -26.30
CA GLY A 44 23.43 -24.65 -25.43
C GLY A 44 22.10 -24.38 -26.14
N SER A 45 21.03 -24.88 -25.54
CA SER A 45 19.65 -24.55 -25.91
C SER A 45 19.15 -23.35 -25.11
N LEU A 46 18.00 -22.78 -25.49
CA LEU A 46 17.35 -21.74 -24.69
C LEU A 46 17.11 -22.23 -23.25
N PRO A 47 17.18 -21.34 -22.25
CA PRO A 47 16.87 -21.72 -20.88
C PRO A 47 15.37 -22.00 -20.75
N ALA A 48 14.97 -22.65 -19.67
CA ALA A 48 13.56 -22.90 -19.34
C ALA A 48 13.23 -22.24 -18.01
N THR A 49 12.09 -21.54 -17.95
CA THR A 49 11.60 -20.87 -16.75
C THR A 49 10.08 -20.94 -16.66
N THR A 50 9.56 -20.87 -15.44
CA THR A 50 8.14 -20.92 -15.12
C THR A 50 7.77 -19.69 -14.29
N THR A 51 6.73 -18.99 -14.71
CA THR A 51 6.01 -18.02 -13.86
C THR A 51 5.10 -18.82 -12.92
N ILE A 52 5.25 -18.65 -11.61
CA ILE A 52 4.57 -19.52 -10.64
C ILE A 52 3.22 -18.91 -10.25
N GLU A 53 3.24 -17.85 -9.44
CA GLU A 53 2.04 -17.24 -8.90
C GLU A 53 2.21 -15.75 -8.69
N VAL A 54 1.07 -15.04 -8.64
CA VAL A 54 0.98 -13.65 -8.19
C VAL A 54 0.22 -13.63 -6.87
N THR A 55 0.85 -13.11 -5.83
CA THR A 55 0.33 -13.02 -4.47
C THR A 55 0.42 -11.59 -3.96
N ASP A 56 -0.11 -11.36 -2.75
CA ASP A 56 -0.01 -10.08 -2.03
C ASP A 56 -0.40 -8.84 -2.85
N ILE A 57 -1.35 -8.99 -3.78
CA ILE A 57 -1.83 -7.91 -4.65
C ILE A 57 -2.43 -6.79 -3.79
N THR A 58 -1.80 -5.63 -3.80
CA THR A 58 -2.28 -4.37 -3.22
C THR A 58 -2.78 -3.47 -4.36
N ASP A 59 -3.05 -2.21 -4.04
CA ASP A 59 -3.40 -1.18 -5.01
C ASP A 59 -2.19 -0.66 -5.80
N VAL A 60 -0.98 -0.84 -5.27
CA VAL A 60 0.25 -0.34 -5.88
C VAL A 60 1.38 -1.38 -5.95
N ASP A 61 1.16 -2.57 -5.39
CA ASP A 61 2.16 -3.64 -5.36
C ASP A 61 1.55 -5.00 -5.70
N ALA A 62 2.39 -5.92 -6.15
CA ALA A 62 2.09 -7.36 -6.21
C ALA A 62 3.39 -8.18 -6.09
N VAL A 63 3.30 -9.36 -5.50
CA VAL A 63 4.45 -10.27 -5.40
C VAL A 63 4.34 -11.33 -6.49
N VAL A 64 5.37 -11.50 -7.31
CA VAL A 64 5.43 -12.48 -8.40
C VAL A 64 6.58 -13.44 -8.17
N SER A 65 6.27 -14.74 -8.18
CA SER A 65 7.26 -15.80 -8.02
C SER A 65 7.62 -16.44 -9.36
N GLY A 66 8.90 -16.74 -9.55
CA GLY A 66 9.42 -17.36 -10.77
C GLY A 66 10.49 -18.40 -10.45
N VAL A 67 10.67 -19.35 -11.36
CA VAL A 67 11.72 -20.36 -11.25
C VAL A 67 12.38 -20.63 -12.59
N VAL A 68 13.71 -20.73 -12.62
CA VAL A 68 14.44 -21.31 -13.76
C VAL A 68 14.54 -22.82 -13.54
N THR A 69 14.05 -23.60 -14.51
CA THR A 69 14.03 -25.07 -14.44
C THR A 69 15.18 -25.70 -15.23
N SER A 70 15.83 -24.94 -16.11
CA SER A 70 17.03 -25.36 -16.84
C SER A 70 17.77 -24.14 -17.41
N ASN A 71 19.09 -24.16 -17.37
CA ASN A 71 19.91 -23.18 -18.08
C ASN A 71 20.21 -23.57 -19.54
N GLY A 72 19.64 -24.66 -20.03
CA GLY A 72 19.84 -25.11 -21.40
C GLY A 72 21.28 -25.53 -21.75
N GLY A 73 22.17 -25.69 -20.76
CA GLY A 73 23.57 -26.05 -20.95
C GLY A 73 24.56 -24.87 -21.06
N SER A 74 24.09 -23.63 -20.97
CA SER A 74 24.93 -22.42 -21.00
C SER A 74 24.81 -21.60 -19.72
N LYS A 75 25.72 -20.64 -19.51
CA LYS A 75 25.66 -19.74 -18.35
C LYS A 75 24.42 -18.85 -18.39
N MET A 76 23.77 -18.66 -17.25
CA MET A 76 22.64 -17.74 -17.13
C MET A 76 23.14 -16.29 -17.14
N LEU A 77 22.59 -15.48 -18.04
CA LEU A 77 22.94 -14.07 -18.24
C LEU A 77 21.96 -13.12 -17.57
N ALA A 78 20.66 -13.48 -17.54
CA ALA A 78 19.63 -12.69 -16.89
C ALA A 78 18.44 -13.57 -16.51
N ILE A 79 17.82 -13.29 -15.37
CA ILE A 79 16.53 -13.86 -14.94
C ILE A 79 15.71 -12.73 -14.31
N GLY A 80 14.39 -12.88 -14.26
CA GLY A 80 13.53 -11.88 -13.62
C GLY A 80 12.07 -11.98 -14.04
N ILE A 81 11.30 -10.94 -13.75
CA ILE A 81 9.89 -10.81 -14.14
C ILE A 81 9.74 -9.62 -15.09
N CYS A 82 8.92 -9.76 -16.13
CA CYS A 82 8.48 -8.67 -16.99
C CYS A 82 6.95 -8.54 -16.96
N TRP A 83 6.43 -7.32 -17.17
CA TRP A 83 5.00 -7.04 -17.09
C TRP A 83 4.55 -5.87 -17.96
N THR A 84 3.28 -5.90 -18.33
CA THR A 84 2.64 -4.87 -19.14
C THR A 84 1.17 -4.69 -18.77
N THR A 85 0.63 -3.51 -19.05
CA THR A 85 -0.81 -3.20 -19.00
C THR A 85 -1.44 -3.26 -20.39
N GLU A 86 -0.63 -3.44 -21.44
CA GLU A 86 -1.10 -3.51 -22.82
C GLU A 86 -1.71 -4.89 -23.11
N ASP A 87 -2.55 -4.96 -24.15
CA ASP A 87 -3.09 -6.24 -24.62
C ASP A 87 -2.06 -7.01 -25.47
N THR A 88 -0.90 -7.27 -24.89
CA THR A 88 0.22 -8.02 -25.48
C THR A 88 0.74 -9.05 -24.49
N GLU A 89 1.60 -9.96 -24.97
CA GLU A 89 2.37 -10.82 -24.08
C GLU A 89 3.57 -10.02 -23.52
N PRO A 90 3.77 -9.96 -22.19
CA PRO A 90 4.90 -9.24 -21.62
C PRO A 90 6.24 -9.71 -22.19
N THR A 91 7.12 -8.74 -22.41
CA THR A 91 8.50 -8.96 -22.83
C THR A 91 9.43 -8.08 -22.02
N VAL A 92 10.72 -8.32 -22.14
CA VAL A 92 11.75 -7.47 -21.53
C VAL A 92 11.87 -6.07 -22.18
N ASP A 93 11.14 -5.81 -23.27
CA ASP A 93 11.01 -4.47 -23.87
C ASP A 93 9.90 -3.63 -23.19
N ASP A 94 9.06 -4.26 -22.34
CA ASP A 94 8.07 -3.60 -21.49
C ASP A 94 8.70 -3.17 -20.13
N ASN A 95 7.97 -3.30 -19.03
CA ASN A 95 8.53 -3.18 -17.69
C ASN A 95 9.17 -4.51 -17.28
N TYR A 96 10.30 -4.47 -16.59
CA TYR A 96 10.95 -5.67 -16.07
C TYR A 96 11.77 -5.39 -14.82
N GLU A 97 11.94 -6.43 -14.00
CA GLU A 97 12.75 -6.42 -12.78
C GLU A 97 13.67 -7.66 -12.77
N PRO A 98 15.00 -7.48 -12.82
CA PRO A 98 15.95 -8.58 -12.83
C PRO A 98 16.20 -9.15 -11.42
N VAL A 99 16.65 -10.41 -11.37
CA VAL A 99 17.07 -11.09 -10.13
C VAL A 99 18.47 -11.67 -10.28
N GLY A 100 19.17 -11.75 -9.15
CA GLY A 100 20.49 -12.35 -9.06
C GLY A 100 21.61 -11.39 -9.45
N GLU A 101 22.79 -11.61 -8.88
CA GLU A 101 23.99 -10.88 -9.29
C GLU A 101 24.63 -11.61 -10.47
N TYR A 102 24.82 -10.91 -11.59
CA TYR A 102 25.59 -11.47 -12.69
C TYR A 102 27.07 -11.53 -12.31
N THR A 103 27.60 -12.75 -12.19
CA THR A 103 29.03 -12.99 -11.96
C THR A 103 29.72 -13.50 -13.22
N LYS A 104 31.04 -13.72 -13.16
CA LYS A 104 31.78 -14.40 -14.24
C LYS A 104 31.26 -15.81 -14.53
N GLU A 105 30.62 -16.45 -13.56
CA GLU A 105 30.01 -17.77 -13.72
C GLU A 105 28.55 -17.71 -14.17
N GLY A 106 28.03 -16.51 -14.46
CA GLY A 106 26.61 -16.25 -14.69
C GLY A 106 25.86 -16.06 -13.37
N ILE A 107 24.54 -16.05 -13.47
CA ILE A 107 23.63 -16.08 -12.33
C ILE A 107 23.59 -17.50 -11.77
N LEU A 108 23.88 -17.64 -10.48
CA LEU A 108 24.04 -18.94 -9.82
C LEU A 108 22.69 -19.63 -9.60
N GLU A 109 22.72 -20.97 -9.53
CA GLU A 109 21.51 -21.79 -9.36
C GLU A 109 20.77 -21.51 -8.04
N GLU A 110 21.45 -20.99 -7.02
CA GLU A 110 20.83 -20.57 -5.76
C GLU A 110 19.84 -19.40 -5.92
N ASP A 111 19.98 -18.59 -6.98
CA ASP A 111 19.08 -17.48 -7.31
C ASP A 111 17.93 -17.92 -8.25
N TRP A 112 17.91 -19.17 -8.72
CA TRP A 112 16.94 -19.60 -9.74
C TRP A 112 15.52 -19.73 -9.23
N ASN A 113 15.30 -19.75 -7.92
CA ASN A 113 13.98 -19.68 -7.31
C ASN A 113 13.85 -18.35 -6.59
N TYR A 114 12.95 -17.50 -7.08
CA TYR A 114 12.88 -16.11 -6.67
C TYR A 114 11.44 -15.62 -6.56
N SER A 115 11.29 -14.55 -5.78
CA SER A 115 10.05 -13.80 -5.64
C SER A 115 10.36 -12.31 -5.64
N ILE A 116 9.64 -11.55 -6.45
CA ILE A 116 9.87 -10.12 -6.66
C ILE A 116 8.61 -9.36 -6.24
N THR A 117 8.78 -8.26 -5.51
CA THR A 117 7.71 -7.27 -5.33
C THR A 117 7.75 -6.31 -6.51
N LEU A 118 6.71 -6.32 -7.33
CA LEU A 118 6.43 -5.25 -8.29
C LEU A 118 5.82 -4.10 -7.50
N ASP A 119 6.41 -2.91 -7.57
CA ASP A 119 5.94 -1.70 -6.91
C ASP A 119 5.51 -0.64 -7.93
N GLU A 120 5.05 0.52 -7.44
CA GLU A 120 4.60 1.66 -8.24
C GLU A 120 3.52 1.31 -9.29
N LEU A 121 2.74 0.25 -9.05
CA LEU A 121 1.63 -0.14 -9.90
C LEU A 121 0.48 0.87 -9.77
N THR A 122 -0.37 0.91 -10.79
CA THR A 122 -1.57 1.76 -10.79
C THR A 122 -2.73 0.99 -10.19
N ALA A 123 -3.48 1.58 -9.26
CA ALA A 123 -4.67 0.98 -8.67
C ALA A 123 -5.76 0.70 -9.73
N LYS A 124 -6.58 -0.35 -9.52
CA LYS A 124 -7.66 -0.78 -10.45
C LYS A 124 -7.16 -1.02 -11.87
N THR A 125 -5.97 -1.60 -12.04
CA THR A 125 -5.35 -1.79 -13.36
C THR A 125 -5.06 -3.26 -13.61
N ASP A 126 -5.42 -3.73 -14.80
CA ASP A 126 -5.12 -5.07 -15.27
C ASP A 126 -3.66 -5.15 -15.73
N TYR A 127 -2.97 -6.19 -15.28
CA TYR A 127 -1.58 -6.47 -15.61
C TYR A 127 -1.45 -7.91 -16.12
N LYS A 128 -0.52 -8.11 -17.05
CA LYS A 128 0.01 -9.42 -17.41
C LYS A 128 1.48 -9.49 -16.97
N VAL A 129 1.90 -10.59 -16.37
CA VAL A 129 3.28 -10.84 -15.91
C VAL A 129 3.84 -12.14 -16.46
N ARG A 130 5.16 -12.18 -16.66
CA ARG A 130 5.91 -13.38 -17.08
C ARG A 130 7.29 -13.41 -16.46
N ALA A 131 7.73 -14.57 -16.02
CA ALA A 131 9.14 -14.84 -15.78
C ALA A 131 9.91 -14.86 -17.11
N TYR A 132 11.14 -14.33 -17.10
CA TYR A 132 12.06 -14.41 -18.22
C TYR A 132 13.40 -14.99 -17.76
N ALA A 133 14.09 -15.65 -18.69
CA ALA A 133 15.41 -16.24 -18.46
C ALA A 133 16.23 -16.13 -19.75
N ALA A 134 17.49 -15.73 -19.64
CA ALA A 134 18.40 -15.58 -20.76
C ALA A 134 19.72 -16.29 -20.51
N ASN A 135 20.22 -16.97 -21.54
CA ASN A 135 21.57 -17.51 -21.61
C ASN A 135 22.21 -17.12 -22.95
N GLU A 136 23.36 -17.69 -23.28
CA GLU A 136 24.07 -17.42 -24.55
C GLU A 136 23.29 -17.84 -25.81
N ALA A 137 22.38 -18.82 -25.70
CA ALA A 137 21.52 -19.25 -26.80
C ALA A 137 20.35 -18.28 -27.04
N GLY A 138 19.99 -17.48 -26.05
CA GLY A 138 18.99 -16.42 -26.17
C GLY A 138 18.05 -16.31 -24.97
N LEU A 139 16.91 -15.67 -25.20
CA LEU A 139 15.90 -15.33 -24.21
C LEU A 139 14.70 -16.28 -24.33
N SER A 140 14.22 -16.76 -23.19
CA SER A 140 12.96 -17.49 -23.07
C SER A 140 12.08 -16.87 -21.98
N TYR A 141 10.82 -17.27 -22.00
CA TYR A 141 9.80 -16.76 -21.12
C TYR A 141 8.94 -17.90 -20.59
N GLY A 142 8.46 -17.73 -19.37
CA GLY A 142 7.45 -18.59 -18.77
C GLY A 142 6.05 -18.31 -19.27
N GLU A 143 5.09 -18.93 -18.58
CA GLU A 143 3.66 -18.73 -18.79
C GLU A 143 3.22 -17.32 -18.40
N THR A 144 2.18 -16.82 -19.04
CA THR A 144 1.61 -15.51 -18.75
C THR A 144 0.52 -15.64 -17.70
N ILE A 145 0.66 -14.87 -16.62
CA ILE A 145 -0.35 -14.77 -15.57
C ILE A 145 -0.93 -13.36 -15.62
N ALA A 146 -2.26 -13.26 -15.66
CA ALA A 146 -2.97 -11.99 -15.54
C ALA A 146 -3.44 -11.77 -14.10
N PHE A 147 -3.36 -10.54 -13.63
CA PHE A 147 -3.91 -10.12 -12.35
C PHE A 147 -4.35 -8.66 -12.42
N THR A 148 -5.14 -8.21 -11.45
CA THR A 148 -5.64 -6.84 -11.39
C THR A 148 -5.38 -6.26 -10.01
N THR A 149 -4.76 -5.09 -9.96
CA THR A 149 -4.42 -4.37 -8.70
C THR A 149 -5.65 -3.82 -8.01
N LYS A 150 -5.58 -3.75 -6.67
CA LYS A 150 -6.70 -3.31 -5.82
C LYS A 150 -7.11 -1.88 -6.06
N ALA A 151 -8.32 -1.56 -5.61
CA ALA A 151 -8.95 -0.26 -5.79
C ALA A 151 -8.32 0.90 -5.00
N GLY A 152 -7.39 0.59 -4.09
CA GLY A 152 -6.92 1.50 -3.06
C GLY A 152 -8.01 1.86 -2.06
N LYS A 153 -7.65 2.67 -1.06
CA LYS A 153 -8.63 3.21 -0.13
C LYS A 153 -9.30 4.45 -0.73
N THR A 154 -10.62 4.50 -0.73
CA THR A 154 -11.37 5.72 -1.08
C THR A 154 -11.92 6.35 0.18
N PHE A 155 -11.41 7.52 0.55
CA PHE A 155 -11.88 8.25 1.74
C PHE A 155 -13.16 9.03 1.44
N HIS A 156 -14.13 8.95 2.35
CA HIS A 156 -15.31 9.81 2.30
C HIS A 156 -15.04 11.11 3.05
N THR A 157 -15.23 12.24 2.37
CA THR A 157 -15.21 13.54 3.02
C THR A 157 -16.40 13.64 3.98
N LEU A 158 -16.10 13.85 5.26
CA LEU A 158 -17.09 14.11 6.29
C LEU A 158 -17.18 15.61 6.55
N THR A 159 -18.36 16.07 6.96
CA THR A 159 -18.59 17.46 7.39
C THR A 159 -19.29 17.42 8.75
N PRO A 160 -19.20 18.49 9.57
CA PRO A 160 -19.83 18.51 10.89
C PRO A 160 -21.33 18.20 10.87
N ASP A 161 -22.06 18.67 9.85
CA ASP A 161 -23.51 18.45 9.69
C ASP A 161 -23.88 16.98 9.45
N MET A 162 -22.91 16.14 9.06
CA MET A 162 -23.11 14.69 8.91
C MET A 162 -22.97 13.95 10.24
N LEU A 163 -22.40 14.60 11.26
CA LEU A 163 -21.99 13.95 12.50
C LEU A 163 -23.00 14.20 13.61
N GLU A 164 -23.27 13.16 14.39
CA GLU A 164 -23.86 13.29 15.72
C GLU A 164 -23.06 12.47 16.73
N THR A 165 -23.04 12.89 17.98
CA THR A 165 -22.32 12.19 19.06
C THR A 165 -23.28 11.80 20.16
N TYR A 166 -23.04 10.69 20.86
CA TYR A 166 -23.94 10.26 21.94
C TYR A 166 -24.05 11.33 23.03
N THR A 167 -22.92 11.71 23.60
CA THR A 167 -22.81 12.84 24.51
C THR A 167 -21.68 13.74 24.03
N GLN A 168 -21.72 15.01 24.43
CA GLN A 168 -20.71 16.00 24.10
C GLN A 168 -20.59 16.97 25.28
N GLU A 169 -19.35 17.38 25.58
CA GLU A 169 -19.08 18.44 26.53
C GLU A 169 -19.43 19.82 25.92
N ILE A 170 -20.08 20.70 26.69
CA ILE A 170 -20.61 21.97 26.16
C ILE A 170 -19.50 23.00 25.95
N TRP A 171 -18.50 23.03 26.83
CA TRP A 171 -17.50 24.09 26.89
C TRP A 171 -16.20 23.80 26.15
N GLU A 172 -15.93 22.54 25.88
CA GLU A 172 -14.75 22.11 25.16
C GLU A 172 -15.05 20.88 24.33
N GLY A 173 -14.20 20.67 23.33
CA GLY A 173 -14.22 19.51 22.48
C GLY A 173 -15.52 19.25 21.71
N PRO A 174 -15.91 20.16 20.82
CA PRO A 174 -17.10 20.01 20.00
C PRO A 174 -16.89 18.94 18.90
N LYS A 175 -17.96 18.29 18.44
CA LYS A 175 -17.94 17.23 17.40
C LYS A 175 -17.32 17.69 16.08
N GLU A 176 -17.38 18.99 15.78
CA GLU A 176 -16.76 19.64 14.64
C GLU A 176 -15.26 19.33 14.56
N SER A 177 -14.60 19.20 15.72
CA SER A 177 -13.17 18.89 15.81
C SER A 177 -12.82 17.54 15.20
N LEU A 178 -13.79 16.62 15.05
CA LEU A 178 -13.55 15.31 14.46
C LEU A 178 -13.18 15.37 12.97
N VAL A 179 -13.43 16.50 12.31
CA VAL A 179 -13.35 16.65 10.85
C VAL A 179 -12.88 18.05 10.43
N ASP A 180 -12.21 18.78 11.33
CA ASP A 180 -11.76 20.16 11.06
C ASP A 180 -10.37 20.22 10.38
N GLY A 181 -9.66 19.08 10.35
CA GLY A 181 -8.32 18.95 9.78
C GLY A 181 -7.21 19.46 10.71
N ASP A 182 -7.55 19.89 11.93
CA ASP A 182 -6.63 20.32 12.97
C ASP A 182 -6.48 19.23 14.02
N PHE A 183 -5.45 18.38 13.85
CA PHE A 183 -5.09 17.34 14.81
C PHE A 183 -4.75 17.85 16.22
N SER A 184 -4.71 19.17 16.45
CA SER A 184 -4.53 19.78 17.75
C SER A 184 -5.83 19.92 18.55
N THR A 185 -6.99 20.02 17.88
CA THR A 185 -8.34 20.04 18.47
C THR A 185 -8.84 18.62 18.70
N PHE A 186 -9.96 18.47 19.42
CA PHE A 186 -10.52 17.17 19.76
C PHE A 186 -11.99 17.26 20.11
N TRP A 187 -12.77 16.23 19.80
CA TRP A 187 -14.06 16.00 20.44
C TRP A 187 -13.86 15.39 21.83
N HIS A 188 -14.74 15.77 22.76
CA HIS A 188 -14.85 15.18 24.09
C HIS A 188 -16.31 14.76 24.33
N SER A 189 -16.53 13.48 24.68
CA SER A 189 -17.83 13.09 25.24
C SER A 189 -18.06 13.82 26.55
N ALA A 190 -19.30 14.04 27.00
CA ALA A 190 -19.55 14.74 28.25
C ALA A 190 -18.75 14.13 29.42
N TRP A 191 -18.01 14.97 30.15
CA TRP A 191 -17.23 14.60 31.32
C TRP A 191 -17.62 15.39 32.57
N SER A 192 -18.38 16.47 32.39
CA SER A 192 -19.10 17.18 33.45
C SER A 192 -20.62 17.09 33.25
N ASN A 193 -21.39 17.34 34.31
CA ASN A 193 -22.86 17.46 34.22
C ASN A 193 -23.31 18.92 34.11
N ASP A 194 -22.46 19.77 33.53
CA ASP A 194 -22.70 21.21 33.45
C ASP A 194 -23.54 21.56 32.22
N GLU A 195 -24.38 22.60 32.35
CA GLU A 195 -25.18 23.20 31.26
C GLU A 195 -26.01 22.22 30.42
N GLY A 196 -26.47 21.12 31.02
CA GLY A 196 -27.30 20.13 30.34
C GLY A 196 -26.53 19.06 29.58
N ALA A 197 -25.19 19.05 29.66
CA ALA A 197 -24.43 17.83 29.40
C ALA A 197 -24.73 16.79 30.49
N GLU A 198 -24.76 15.52 30.11
CA GLU A 198 -24.90 14.39 31.03
C GLU A 198 -23.78 13.39 30.77
N VAL A 199 -23.03 13.07 31.82
CA VAL A 199 -21.99 12.03 31.76
C VAL A 199 -22.66 10.66 31.71
N MET A 200 -22.61 10.06 30.53
CA MET A 200 -23.14 8.71 30.30
C MET A 200 -22.02 7.67 30.24
N PRO A 201 -22.25 6.42 30.71
CA PRO A 201 -21.27 5.35 30.57
C PRO A 201 -21.05 4.98 29.10
N LEU A 202 -19.89 4.40 28.81
CA LEU A 202 -19.64 3.73 27.52
C LEU A 202 -20.70 2.63 27.25
N PRO A 203 -21.06 2.36 25.99
CA PRO A 203 -20.40 2.86 24.78
C PRO A 203 -20.84 4.25 24.34
N HIS A 204 -19.86 5.06 23.91
CA HIS A 204 -20.10 6.32 23.19
C HIS A 204 -20.08 6.09 21.69
N TYR A 205 -20.77 6.91 20.91
CA TYR A 205 -20.73 6.80 19.45
C TYR A 205 -20.51 8.14 18.77
N VAL A 206 -19.86 8.06 17.60
CA VAL A 206 -19.97 9.04 16.53
C VAL A 206 -20.85 8.43 15.45
N GLN A 207 -22.01 9.03 15.23
CA GLN A 207 -22.94 8.70 14.16
C GLN A 207 -22.57 9.50 12.91
N ILE A 208 -22.60 8.86 11.76
CA ILE A 208 -22.35 9.46 10.45
C ILE A 208 -23.58 9.24 9.59
N THR A 209 -24.10 10.34 9.02
CA THR A 209 -25.24 10.32 8.11
C THR A 209 -24.82 10.82 6.72
N PHE A 210 -24.82 9.93 5.75
CA PHE A 210 -24.61 10.28 4.35
C PHE A 210 -25.93 10.74 3.69
N SER A 211 -25.84 11.43 2.56
CA SER A 211 -27.01 11.79 1.75
C SER A 211 -27.63 10.58 1.05
N GLU A 212 -26.79 9.61 0.69
CA GLU A 212 -27.12 8.34 0.06
C GLU A 212 -26.29 7.20 0.68
N ALA A 213 -26.62 5.95 0.39
CA ALA A 213 -25.84 4.83 0.91
C ALA A 213 -24.38 4.88 0.40
N LYS A 214 -23.43 4.73 1.33
CA LYS A 214 -21.99 4.62 1.05
C LYS A 214 -21.45 3.31 1.59
N TYR A 215 -20.36 2.84 1.00
CA TYR A 215 -19.60 1.70 1.52
C TYR A 215 -18.55 2.21 2.51
N ILE A 216 -18.40 1.53 3.65
CA ILE A 216 -17.28 1.74 4.58
C ILE A 216 -16.65 0.38 4.87
N GLY A 217 -15.34 0.29 4.64
CA GLY A 217 -14.50 -0.88 4.96
C GLY A 217 -13.51 -0.61 6.09
N GLY A 218 -13.43 0.62 6.58
CA GLY A 218 -12.58 0.96 7.70
C GLY A 218 -12.64 2.43 8.06
N PHE A 219 -11.93 2.78 9.12
CA PHE A 219 -11.80 4.15 9.59
C PHE A 219 -10.42 4.41 10.20
N ASN A 220 -9.99 5.66 10.16
CA ASN A 220 -8.84 6.15 10.90
C ASN A 220 -9.34 7.05 12.03
N PHE A 221 -8.66 7.02 13.16
CA PHE A 221 -8.80 8.07 14.16
C PHE A 221 -7.47 8.49 14.78
N TRP A 222 -7.46 9.70 15.36
CA TRP A 222 -6.32 10.23 16.10
C TRP A 222 -6.70 10.49 17.55
N THR A 223 -5.76 10.27 18.47
CA THR A 223 -5.98 10.61 19.87
C THR A 223 -5.88 12.12 20.09
N ARG A 224 -6.52 12.61 21.16
CA ARG A 224 -6.50 14.02 21.58
C ARG A 224 -5.10 14.61 21.77
N SER A 225 -4.08 13.79 22.03
CA SER A 225 -2.81 14.26 22.59
C SER A 225 -1.63 13.42 22.12
N ALA A 226 -0.45 14.03 22.08
CA ALA A 226 0.83 13.37 21.75
C ALA A 226 1.40 12.55 22.93
N SER A 227 0.63 12.43 24.01
CA SER A 227 0.92 11.55 25.15
C SER A 227 -0.29 10.65 25.41
N ALA A 228 -0.03 9.42 25.83
CA ALA A 228 -1.07 8.43 26.09
C ALA A 228 -1.96 8.91 27.23
N ARG A 229 -3.29 8.81 27.05
CA ARG A 229 -4.28 9.12 28.08
C ARG A 229 -5.12 7.88 28.37
N GLY A 230 -5.56 7.75 29.61
CA GLY A 230 -6.43 6.64 30.02
C GLY A 230 -7.77 6.61 29.27
N ILE A 231 -8.20 7.76 28.74
CA ILE A 231 -9.48 7.96 28.04
C ILE A 231 -9.37 7.80 26.52
N ASP A 232 -8.18 7.50 26.00
CA ASP A 232 -8.01 7.20 24.57
C ASP A 232 -8.86 5.96 24.21
N PRO A 233 -9.58 5.96 23.07
CA PRO A 233 -10.34 4.79 22.63
C PRO A 233 -9.46 3.55 22.52
N ALA A 234 -9.96 2.39 22.97
CA ALA A 234 -9.22 1.13 22.96
C ALA A 234 -10.01 -0.04 22.37
N GLN A 235 -11.31 0.11 22.16
CA GLN A 235 -12.13 -0.90 21.52
C GLN A 235 -13.31 -0.25 20.81
N PHE A 236 -13.66 -0.78 19.63
CA PHE A 236 -14.74 -0.25 18.83
C PHE A 236 -15.73 -1.33 18.39
N ASP A 237 -16.98 -0.93 18.14
CA ASP A 237 -17.86 -1.61 17.20
C ASP A 237 -18.36 -0.65 16.12
N VAL A 238 -18.87 -1.21 15.03
CA VAL A 238 -19.55 -0.47 13.97
C VAL A 238 -20.98 -0.96 13.87
N GLN A 239 -21.91 -0.02 13.84
CA GLN A 239 -23.32 -0.30 13.59
C GLN A 239 -23.79 0.38 12.30
N ILE A 240 -24.77 -0.23 11.65
CA ILE A 240 -25.49 0.36 10.52
C ILE A 240 -26.99 0.42 10.79
N SER A 241 -27.69 1.31 10.09
CA SER A 241 -29.15 1.42 10.14
C SER A 241 -29.76 1.67 8.76
N SER A 242 -30.99 1.21 8.54
CA SER A 242 -31.77 1.52 7.32
C SER A 242 -32.67 2.74 7.49
N ASP A 243 -33.01 3.13 8.72
CA ASP A 243 -33.96 4.20 9.03
C ASP A 243 -33.36 5.35 9.87
N GLY A 244 -32.13 5.19 10.35
CA GLY A 244 -31.45 6.15 11.23
C GLY A 244 -31.95 6.10 12.68
N VAL A 245 -32.76 5.10 13.03
CA VAL A 245 -33.35 4.92 14.38
C VAL A 245 -32.86 3.61 14.98
N GLU A 246 -33.09 2.50 14.30
CA GLU A 246 -32.71 1.17 14.77
C GLU A 246 -31.34 0.78 14.19
N TYR A 247 -30.39 0.46 15.06
CA TYR A 247 -29.00 0.17 14.67
C TYR A 247 -28.64 -1.28 14.96
N THR A 248 -27.97 -1.93 14.01
CA THR A 248 -27.43 -3.28 14.15
C THR A 248 -25.91 -3.26 14.13
N THR A 249 -25.27 -3.86 15.13
CA THR A 249 -23.81 -4.06 15.14
C THR A 249 -23.42 -5.05 14.05
N VAL A 250 -22.49 -4.65 13.18
CA VAL A 250 -22.01 -5.46 12.06
C VAL A 250 -20.55 -5.86 12.19
N TRP A 251 -19.79 -5.18 13.05
CA TRP A 251 -18.38 -5.48 13.27
C TRP A 251 -17.97 -5.05 14.67
N THR A 252 -17.04 -5.78 15.29
CA THR A 252 -16.47 -5.44 16.60
C THR A 252 -14.98 -5.73 16.62
N SER A 253 -14.18 -4.79 17.11
CA SER A 253 -12.75 -4.95 17.26
C SER A 253 -12.40 -5.77 18.51
N THR A 254 -11.24 -6.43 18.49
CA THR A 254 -10.54 -6.75 19.73
C THR A 254 -10.07 -5.45 20.39
N ARG A 255 -9.76 -5.49 21.70
CA ARG A 255 -9.15 -4.35 22.38
C ARG A 255 -7.70 -4.17 21.92
N PHE A 256 -7.27 -2.92 21.82
CA PHE A 256 -5.91 -2.55 21.42
C PHE A 256 -5.41 -1.33 22.20
N ASP A 257 -4.11 -1.07 22.07
CA ASP A 257 -3.49 0.13 22.63
C ASP A 257 -3.38 1.19 21.53
N ALA A 258 -4.11 2.30 21.66
CA ALA A 258 -4.11 3.34 20.64
C ALA A 258 -2.73 4.01 20.52
N LYS A 259 -2.25 4.19 19.29
CA LYS A 259 -1.13 5.06 18.98
C LYS A 259 -1.52 6.51 19.29
N VAL A 260 -0.59 7.26 19.83
CA VAL A 260 -0.79 8.69 20.12
C VAL A 260 -0.51 9.51 18.87
N ARG A 261 -1.16 10.67 18.71
CA ARG A 261 -0.85 11.57 17.58
C ARG A 261 0.66 11.92 17.57
N PRO A 262 1.31 12.09 16.40
CA PRO A 262 0.69 12.32 15.08
C PRO A 262 0.22 11.05 14.36
N ASP A 263 0.45 9.86 14.93
CA ASP A 263 0.12 8.60 14.27
C ASP A 263 -1.39 8.35 14.21
N ALA A 264 -1.84 7.89 13.04
CA ALA A 264 -3.20 7.43 12.84
C ALA A 264 -3.41 6.03 13.46
N ASN A 265 -4.57 5.81 14.04
CA ASN A 265 -5.08 4.49 14.38
C ASN A 265 -6.03 4.03 13.28
N GLN A 266 -5.56 3.13 12.40
CA GLN A 266 -6.37 2.56 11.33
C GLN A 266 -7.03 1.26 11.79
N LEU A 267 -8.35 1.18 11.67
CA LEU A 267 -9.12 -0.03 11.89
C LEU A 267 -9.77 -0.44 10.57
N LYS A 268 -9.47 -1.68 10.15
CA LYS A 268 -10.10 -2.32 9.00
C LYS A 268 -11.24 -3.20 9.47
N LEU A 269 -12.37 -3.11 8.78
CA LEU A 269 -13.49 -4.02 8.95
C LEU A 269 -13.20 -5.33 8.20
N ASP A 270 -14.05 -6.34 8.40
CA ASP A 270 -13.94 -7.63 7.72
C ASP A 270 -14.41 -7.57 6.25
N LYS A 271 -15.20 -6.55 5.89
CA LYS A 271 -15.66 -6.24 4.53
C LYS A 271 -16.19 -4.81 4.47
N ASN A 272 -16.50 -4.35 3.25
CA ASN A 272 -17.25 -3.12 3.05
C ASN A 272 -18.74 -3.29 3.42
N TYR A 273 -19.23 -2.49 4.37
CA TYR A 273 -20.64 -2.41 4.73
C TYR A 273 -21.30 -1.23 4.03
N SER A 274 -22.51 -1.43 3.48
CA SER A 274 -23.28 -0.37 2.81
C SER A 274 -24.38 0.16 3.74
N SER A 275 -24.40 1.47 3.97
CA SER A 275 -25.49 2.13 4.68
C SER A 275 -25.49 3.64 4.42
N LYS A 276 -26.61 4.30 4.72
CA LYS A 276 -26.68 5.75 4.86
C LYS A 276 -26.27 6.20 6.28
N TYR A 277 -26.50 5.34 7.27
CA TYR A 277 -26.38 5.65 8.69
C TYR A 277 -25.41 4.69 9.34
N PHE A 278 -24.27 5.21 9.78
CA PHE A 278 -23.27 4.45 10.53
C PHE A 278 -23.16 4.97 11.95
N ARG A 279 -22.80 4.10 12.89
CA ARG A 279 -22.25 4.48 14.19
C ARG A 279 -20.91 3.80 14.38
N ILE A 280 -19.86 4.59 14.61
CA ILE A 280 -18.58 4.10 15.11
C ILE A 280 -18.64 4.28 16.61
N ARG A 281 -18.75 3.18 17.36
CA ARG A 281 -18.89 3.24 18.81
C ARG A 281 -17.61 2.84 19.50
N ILE A 282 -17.27 3.59 20.54
CA ILE A 282 -16.15 3.34 21.43
C ILE A 282 -16.71 2.53 22.60
N LEU A 283 -16.28 1.28 22.69
CA LEU A 283 -16.75 0.33 23.71
C LEU A 283 -15.94 0.41 25.01
N ASP A 284 -14.65 0.75 24.88
CA ASP A 284 -13.72 0.79 25.99
C ASP A 284 -12.59 1.78 25.69
N THR A 285 -11.89 2.20 26.74
CA THR A 285 -10.74 3.12 26.68
C THR A 285 -9.47 2.46 27.18
N ARG A 286 -8.32 3.09 26.95
CA ARG A 286 -6.99 2.56 27.31
C ARG A 286 -6.96 2.08 28.76
N THR A 287 -7.46 2.90 29.68
CA THR A 287 -7.79 2.49 31.04
C THR A 287 -9.24 2.01 31.07
N THR A 288 -9.48 0.76 31.48
CA THR A 288 -10.83 0.19 31.56
C THR A 288 -11.69 0.94 32.58
N GLY A 289 -12.98 1.06 32.30
CA GLY A 289 -13.97 1.59 33.26
C GLY A 289 -14.07 3.11 33.32
N GLN A 290 -13.44 3.82 32.38
CA GLN A 290 -13.75 5.23 32.16
C GLN A 290 -15.16 5.38 31.60
N MET A 291 -15.80 6.51 31.91
CA MET A 291 -17.14 6.83 31.41
C MET A 291 -17.08 7.77 30.20
N PHE A 292 -15.95 8.40 29.92
CA PHE A 292 -15.81 9.40 28.86
C PHE A 292 -14.56 9.12 28.03
N THR A 293 -14.54 9.69 26.83
CA THR A 293 -13.49 9.50 25.84
C THR A 293 -13.30 10.74 24.99
N THR A 294 -12.21 10.76 24.23
CA THR A 294 -11.84 11.85 23.34
C THR A 294 -11.28 11.32 22.05
N MET A 295 -11.49 12.06 20.96
CA MET A 295 -10.91 11.75 19.65
C MET A 295 -10.58 13.06 18.95
N SER A 296 -9.42 13.15 18.32
CA SER A 296 -8.99 14.34 17.59
C SER A 296 -9.69 14.38 16.24
N GLU A 297 -9.32 13.49 15.34
CA GLU A 297 -9.84 13.42 13.98
C GLU A 297 -10.43 12.04 13.69
N LEU A 298 -11.38 11.98 12.76
CA LEU A 298 -12.04 10.77 12.28
C LEU A 298 -12.16 10.80 10.76
N GLN A 299 -11.70 9.73 10.12
CA GLN A 299 -11.88 9.51 8.69
C GLN A 299 -12.48 8.13 8.46
N VAL A 300 -13.33 8.00 7.43
CA VAL A 300 -13.88 6.70 7.01
C VAL A 300 -13.52 6.44 5.55
N PHE A 301 -13.29 5.18 5.21
CA PHE A 301 -12.87 4.79 3.87
C PHE A 301 -13.52 3.48 3.41
N GLU A 302 -13.68 3.36 2.10
CA GLU A 302 -13.84 2.07 1.43
C GLU A 302 -12.48 1.37 1.43
N ASP A 303 -12.39 0.16 1.97
CA ASP A 303 -11.17 -0.65 1.84
C ASP A 303 -11.28 -1.36 0.50
N GLY A 304 -10.35 -1.13 -0.42
CA GLY A 304 -10.34 -1.62 -1.81
C GLY A 304 -10.30 -3.15 -1.98
N LEU A 305 -10.80 -3.89 -0.99
CA LEU A 305 -11.03 -5.33 -0.88
C LEU A 305 -12.15 -5.84 -1.79
N LEU A 306 -12.84 -4.99 -2.56
CA LEU A 306 -13.79 -5.49 -3.53
C LEU A 306 -13.02 -6.16 -4.68
N PRO A 307 -13.27 -7.45 -4.97
CA PRO A 307 -12.88 -7.99 -6.26
C PRO A 307 -13.67 -7.23 -7.31
N TYR A 308 -12.97 -6.51 -8.18
CA TYR A 308 -13.51 -5.98 -9.44
C TYR A 308 -13.75 -7.14 -10.41
#